data_AF-A0A969Q9F8-F1
#
_entry.id   AF-A0A969Q9F8-F1
#
_cell.length_a   1.000
_cell.length_b   1.000
_cell.length_c   1.000
_cell.angle_alpha   90.00
_cell.angle_beta   90.00
_cell.angle_gamma   90.00
#
_symmetry.space_group_name_H-M   'P 1'
#
loop_
_entity.id
_entity.type
_entity.pdbx_description
1 polymer ?
#
loop_
_entity_poly.entity_id
_entity_poly.type
_entity_poly.pdbx_seq_one_letter_code
_entity_poly.pdbx_strand_id
1 'polypeptide(L)'
;MLAELISSRRILKSQLLDFLGLPDNSQNKKDSLVSQVVSVLEVNAAEQERFWETFKSELAVEPVELEEILQCSKIERQRWIEEGKLPILEQRSMGNSGLGIAYPVHDRRFILSLSQTEIDRWRQEYRDRMQNNGKNTQAIATEVRQENEQSRIAFSSAWEKIIAEWEAQGSAEISATFQLAYWTVWASRWAKENQINSIQTIEYNEMYEARRQEWYERKNQAVKLLIQMPYAMLYFYRPLDADKLYLELCRDHQEMMQDGYYWDKWDFFYQNRKQVSRCRECIYSETKDYYSLYYLEIKSDKFPDFSFSYHTPYPIGRKFLPHPETLPYVNHVEQDGVFRFGRPLLEQEKVIHTERDVLLKFEAALVAAKKFV
;
A
#
# COMPACT_ATOMS: atom_id res chain seq x y z
N MET A 1 23.35 -40.98 -2.00
CA MET A 1 22.22 -40.24 -2.59
C MET A 1 20.85 -40.61 -2.00
N LEU A 2 20.25 -41.78 -2.25
CA LEU A 2 18.89 -42.05 -1.74
C LEU A 2 18.82 -42.13 -0.21
N ALA A 3 19.78 -42.79 0.44
CA ALA A 3 19.87 -42.83 1.89
C ALA A 3 20.01 -41.43 2.52
N GLU A 4 20.87 -40.58 1.96
CA GLU A 4 21.06 -39.19 2.42
C GLU A 4 19.81 -38.34 2.20
N LEU A 5 19.11 -38.56 1.07
CA LEU A 5 17.85 -37.89 0.79
C LEU A 5 16.79 -38.28 1.82
N ILE A 6 16.62 -39.56 2.13
CA ILE A 6 15.64 -40.03 3.12
C ILE A 6 16.00 -39.50 4.52
N SER A 7 17.29 -39.54 4.89
CA SER A 7 17.74 -39.10 6.21
C SER A 7 17.65 -37.60 6.43
N SER A 8 17.85 -36.78 5.39
CA SER A 8 17.78 -35.31 5.47
C SER A 8 16.35 -34.75 5.47
N ARG A 9 15.33 -35.59 5.21
CA ARG A 9 13.93 -35.19 5.11
C ARG A 9 13.14 -35.49 6.38
N ARG A 10 11.99 -34.83 6.50
CA ARG A 10 11.06 -34.95 7.64
C ARG A 10 10.24 -36.24 7.65
N ILE A 11 10.80 -37.34 7.15
CA ILE A 11 10.16 -38.66 7.27
C ILE A 11 10.37 -39.16 8.70
N LEU A 12 9.27 -39.41 9.41
CA LEU A 12 9.26 -39.90 10.79
C LEU A 12 9.63 -41.38 10.84
N LYS A 13 10.20 -41.81 11.98
CA LYS A 13 10.51 -43.23 12.22
C LYS A 13 9.27 -44.12 12.06
N SER A 14 8.12 -43.69 12.57
CA SER A 14 6.85 -44.41 12.48
C SER A 14 6.45 -44.65 11.02
N GLN A 15 6.54 -43.62 10.17
CA GLN A 15 6.19 -43.77 8.76
C GLN A 15 7.10 -44.76 8.02
N LEU A 16 8.39 -44.84 8.39
CA LEU A 16 9.30 -45.86 7.84
C LEU A 16 8.96 -47.28 8.32
N LEU A 17 8.53 -47.42 9.58
CA LEU A 17 8.06 -48.71 10.12
C LEU A 17 6.80 -49.17 9.38
N ASP A 18 5.82 -48.26 9.21
CA ASP A 18 4.58 -48.52 8.48
C ASP A 18 4.85 -48.96 7.05
N PHE A 19 5.73 -48.25 6.33
CA PHE A 19 6.09 -48.58 4.95
C PHE A 19 6.71 -49.99 4.83
N LEU A 20 7.56 -50.36 5.79
CA LEU A 20 8.19 -51.68 5.85
C LEU A 20 7.27 -52.78 6.42
N GLY A 21 6.07 -52.45 6.89
CA GLY A 21 5.15 -53.40 7.54
C GLY A 21 5.66 -53.92 8.88
N LEU A 22 6.48 -53.12 9.59
CA LEU A 22 7.04 -53.47 10.90
C LEU A 22 6.17 -52.91 12.03
N PRO A 23 6.13 -53.56 13.20
CA PRO A 23 5.33 -53.07 14.33
C PRO A 23 5.92 -51.78 14.93
N ASP A 24 5.04 -50.90 15.39
CA ASP A 24 5.37 -49.58 15.98
C ASP A 24 6.34 -49.64 17.17
N ASN A 25 6.33 -50.75 17.91
CA ASN A 25 7.19 -50.98 19.07
C ASN A 25 8.62 -51.43 18.71
N SER A 26 8.99 -51.41 17.43
CA SER A 26 10.31 -51.83 16.97
C SER A 26 11.44 -50.97 17.57
N GLN A 27 12.44 -51.65 18.13
CA GLN A 27 13.66 -51.04 18.69
C GLN A 27 14.65 -50.58 17.61
N ASN A 28 14.34 -50.78 16.32
CA ASN A 28 15.22 -50.38 15.22
C ASN A 28 15.50 -48.87 15.24
N LYS A 29 16.76 -48.48 15.05
CA LYS A 29 17.15 -47.07 14.88
C LYS A 29 16.72 -46.57 13.49
N LYS A 30 16.42 -45.27 13.37
CA LYS A 30 15.98 -44.66 12.09
C LYS A 30 16.96 -44.97 10.96
N ASP A 31 18.26 -44.85 11.18
CA ASP A 31 19.28 -45.11 10.17
C ASP A 31 19.24 -46.56 9.65
N SER A 32 18.99 -47.53 10.54
CA SER A 32 18.84 -48.94 10.15
C SER A 32 17.60 -49.16 9.29
N LEU A 33 16.50 -48.44 9.59
CA LEU A 33 15.27 -48.49 8.79
C LEU A 33 15.49 -47.84 7.41
N VAL A 34 16.22 -46.72 7.35
CA VAL A 34 16.60 -46.09 6.08
C VAL A 34 17.43 -47.03 5.22
N SER A 35 18.45 -47.70 5.79
CA SER A 35 19.22 -48.70 5.06
C SER A 35 18.36 -49.84 4.53
N GLN A 36 17.43 -50.35 5.36
CA GLN A 36 16.52 -51.41 4.96
C GLN A 36 15.57 -50.98 3.84
N VAL A 37 15.01 -49.76 3.92
CA VAL A 37 14.21 -49.16 2.85
C VAL A 37 15.04 -49.10 1.57
N VAL A 38 16.24 -48.51 1.60
CA VAL A 38 17.10 -48.38 0.42
C VAL A 38 17.36 -49.74 -0.24
N SER A 39 17.70 -50.76 0.55
CA SER A 39 17.91 -52.12 0.01
C SER A 39 16.66 -52.71 -0.67
N VAL A 40 15.46 -52.41 -0.17
CA VAL A 40 14.20 -52.83 -0.81
C VAL A 40 13.98 -52.08 -2.13
N LEU A 41 14.21 -50.76 -2.13
CA LEU A 41 13.97 -49.91 -3.31
C LEU A 41 14.97 -50.20 -4.45
N GLU A 42 16.19 -50.62 -4.13
CA GLU A 42 17.22 -50.95 -5.14
C GLU A 42 16.90 -52.18 -5.98
N VAL A 43 16.14 -53.13 -5.43
CA VAL A 43 15.85 -54.42 -6.08
C VAL A 43 14.41 -54.58 -6.55
N ASN A 44 13.51 -53.68 -6.13
CA ASN A 44 12.09 -53.79 -6.42
C ASN A 44 11.48 -52.46 -6.92
N ALA A 45 11.30 -52.36 -8.24
CA ALA A 45 10.73 -51.19 -8.89
C ALA A 45 9.28 -50.88 -8.46
N ALA A 46 8.49 -51.91 -8.13
CA ALA A 46 7.12 -51.69 -7.63
C ALA A 46 7.13 -51.04 -6.23
N GLU A 47 8.05 -51.47 -5.37
CA GLU A 47 8.27 -50.83 -4.07
C GLU A 47 8.88 -49.44 -4.20
N GLN A 48 9.72 -49.21 -5.20
CA GLN A 48 10.24 -47.89 -5.54
C GLN A 48 9.11 -46.93 -5.87
N GLU A 49 8.18 -47.32 -6.74
CA GLU A 49 7.03 -46.50 -7.10
C GLU A 49 6.10 -46.26 -5.89
N ARG A 50 5.81 -47.31 -5.11
CA ARG A 50 5.02 -47.21 -3.87
C ARG A 50 5.62 -46.23 -2.88
N PHE A 51 6.95 -46.26 -2.70
CA PHE A 51 7.67 -45.36 -1.80
C PHE A 51 7.53 -43.90 -2.24
N TRP A 52 7.77 -43.62 -3.52
CA TRP A 52 7.69 -42.25 -4.04
C TRP A 52 6.29 -41.65 -3.94
N GLU A 53 5.24 -42.45 -4.12
CA GLU A 53 3.88 -41.96 -3.91
C GLU A 53 3.53 -41.81 -2.43
N THR A 54 3.97 -42.74 -1.58
CA THR A 54 3.70 -42.70 -0.13
C THR A 54 4.34 -41.47 0.52
N PHE A 55 5.58 -41.15 0.13
CA PHE A 55 6.38 -40.06 0.72
C PHE A 55 6.48 -38.83 -0.20
N LYS A 56 5.53 -38.68 -1.12
CA LYS A 56 5.56 -37.63 -2.15
C LYS A 56 5.68 -36.22 -1.56
N SER A 57 4.94 -35.96 -0.48
CA SER A 57 5.01 -34.68 0.23
C SER A 57 6.34 -34.53 0.95
N GLU A 58 6.76 -35.49 1.76
CA GLU A 58 8.00 -35.41 2.55
C GLU A 58 9.26 -35.27 1.67
N LEU A 59 9.22 -35.83 0.47
CA LEU A 59 10.30 -35.78 -0.52
C LEU A 59 10.18 -34.62 -1.51
N ALA A 60 9.15 -33.78 -1.38
CA ALA A 60 8.93 -32.62 -2.24
C ALA A 60 10.14 -31.70 -2.30
N VAL A 61 10.33 -31.06 -3.46
CA VAL A 61 11.43 -30.14 -3.73
C VAL A 61 11.00 -28.73 -3.32
N GLU A 62 11.79 -28.12 -2.45
CA GLU A 62 11.57 -26.75 -1.99
C GLU A 62 12.15 -25.73 -2.98
N PRO A 63 11.72 -24.44 -2.94
CA PRO A 63 12.11 -23.45 -3.95
C PRO A 63 13.61 -23.34 -4.21
N VAL A 64 14.44 -23.28 -3.16
CA VAL A 64 15.90 -23.14 -3.27
C VAL A 64 16.51 -24.38 -3.92
N GLU A 65 16.10 -25.57 -3.49
CA GLU A 65 16.58 -26.82 -4.05
C GLU A 65 16.14 -27.00 -5.52
N LEU A 66 14.92 -26.57 -5.86
CA LEU A 66 14.44 -26.60 -7.25
C LEU A 66 15.31 -25.72 -8.14
N GLU A 67 15.65 -24.51 -7.65
CA GLU A 67 16.52 -23.56 -8.35
C GLU A 67 17.90 -24.16 -8.61
N GLU A 68 18.45 -24.92 -7.66
CA GLU A 68 19.70 -25.66 -7.81
C GLU A 68 19.59 -26.81 -8.82
N ILE A 69 18.55 -27.65 -8.70
CA ILE A 69 18.36 -28.83 -9.57
C ILE A 69 18.14 -28.40 -11.03
N LEU A 70 17.30 -27.39 -11.27
CA LEU A 70 16.97 -26.91 -12.61
C LEU A 70 17.93 -25.83 -13.13
N GLN A 71 18.90 -25.41 -12.32
CA GLN A 71 19.82 -24.31 -12.61
C GLN A 71 19.08 -23.07 -13.12
N CYS A 72 18.02 -22.68 -12.42
CA CYS A 72 17.16 -21.56 -12.80
C CYS A 72 17.12 -20.50 -11.71
N SER A 73 16.88 -19.25 -12.12
CA SER A 73 16.67 -18.15 -11.17
C SER A 73 15.29 -18.23 -10.50
N LYS A 74 15.16 -17.57 -9.34
CA LYS A 74 13.86 -17.32 -8.67
C LYS A 74 12.79 -16.77 -9.61
N ILE A 75 13.18 -15.88 -10.53
CA ILE A 75 12.27 -15.25 -11.50
C ILE A 75 11.78 -16.27 -12.52
N GLU A 76 12.70 -17.09 -13.06
CA GLU A 76 12.34 -18.16 -13.98
C GLU A 76 11.41 -19.18 -13.33
N ARG A 77 11.72 -19.61 -12.09
CA ARG A 77 10.88 -20.53 -11.32
C ARG A 77 9.46 -19.98 -11.17
N GLN A 78 9.33 -18.75 -10.70
CA GLN A 78 8.02 -18.12 -10.47
C GLN A 78 7.21 -18.04 -11.77
N ARG A 79 7.85 -17.62 -12.87
CA ARG A 79 7.22 -17.59 -14.18
C ARG A 79 6.77 -18.97 -14.65
N TRP A 80 7.60 -20.00 -14.49
CA TRP A 80 7.23 -21.35 -14.93
C TRP A 80 6.08 -21.95 -14.09
N ILE A 81 5.94 -21.54 -12.84
CA ILE A 81 4.76 -21.86 -12.01
C ILE A 81 3.51 -21.19 -12.59
N GLU A 82 3.57 -19.89 -12.89
CA GLU A 82 2.46 -19.12 -13.46
C GLU A 82 2.05 -19.63 -14.85
N GLU A 83 3.02 -20.11 -15.64
CA GLU A 83 2.78 -20.73 -16.94
C GLU A 83 2.30 -22.19 -16.84
N GLY A 84 2.13 -22.74 -15.63
CA GLY A 84 1.71 -24.13 -15.41
C GLY A 84 2.75 -25.18 -15.80
N LYS A 85 3.99 -24.78 -16.08
CA LYS A 85 5.12 -25.66 -16.45
C LYS A 85 5.73 -26.37 -15.25
N LEU A 86 5.63 -25.75 -14.07
CA LEU A 86 5.99 -26.34 -12.78
C LEU A 86 4.72 -26.55 -11.95
N PRO A 87 4.09 -27.75 -12.00
CA PRO A 87 2.91 -28.05 -11.19
C PRO A 87 3.23 -27.94 -9.71
N ILE A 88 2.37 -27.24 -8.96
CA ILE A 88 2.47 -27.15 -7.51
C ILE A 88 1.91 -28.44 -6.91
N LEU A 89 2.70 -29.12 -6.10
CA LEU A 89 2.25 -30.30 -5.34
C LEU A 89 1.40 -29.85 -4.14
N GLU A 90 1.94 -28.94 -3.33
CA GLU A 90 1.27 -28.36 -2.16
C GLU A 90 1.86 -26.99 -1.82
N GLN A 91 1.16 -26.23 -0.96
CA GLN A 91 1.67 -25.00 -0.36
C GLN A 91 2.11 -25.28 1.07
N ARG A 92 3.33 -24.87 1.43
CA ARG A 92 3.86 -24.91 2.79
C ARG A 92 3.94 -23.51 3.36
N SER A 93 3.89 -23.38 4.67
CA SER A 93 4.01 -22.09 5.35
C SER A 93 5.23 -22.06 6.25
N MET A 94 5.99 -20.97 6.17
CA MET A 94 7.01 -20.64 7.17
C MET A 94 6.54 -19.43 7.97
N GLY A 95 6.61 -19.52 9.29
CA GLY A 95 6.32 -18.39 10.17
C GLY A 95 7.51 -17.44 10.19
N ASN A 96 7.29 -16.18 9.79
CA ASN A 96 8.25 -15.11 10.02
C ASN A 96 7.51 -13.90 10.60
N SER A 97 7.85 -13.49 11.82
CA SER A 97 7.33 -12.28 12.47
C SER A 97 5.79 -12.13 12.47
N GLY A 98 5.06 -13.22 12.74
CA GLY A 98 3.59 -13.20 12.83
C GLY A 98 2.83 -13.21 11.50
N LEU A 99 3.53 -13.16 10.36
CA LEU A 99 2.96 -13.38 9.03
C LEU A 99 3.38 -14.76 8.51
N GLY A 100 2.41 -15.61 8.19
CA GLY A 100 2.66 -16.87 7.51
C GLY A 100 2.97 -16.62 6.03
N ILE A 101 4.21 -16.85 5.60
CA ILE A 101 4.57 -16.79 4.19
C ILE A 101 4.34 -18.19 3.61
N ALA A 102 3.36 -18.32 2.73
CA ALA A 102 3.12 -19.53 1.96
C ALA A 102 4.12 -19.64 0.81
N TYR A 103 4.64 -20.84 0.55
CA TYR A 103 5.54 -21.15 -0.55
C TYR A 103 5.19 -22.50 -1.21
N PRO A 104 5.28 -22.60 -2.54
CA PRO A 104 4.98 -23.84 -3.25
C PRO A 104 6.14 -24.84 -3.12
N VAL A 105 5.79 -26.12 -3.06
CA VAL A 105 6.74 -27.23 -3.26
C VAL A 105 6.27 -28.12 -4.41
N HIS A 106 7.21 -28.89 -4.97
CA HIS A 106 6.99 -29.62 -6.22
C HIS A 106 7.34 -31.11 -6.07
N ASP A 107 6.69 -31.97 -6.87
CA ASP A 107 7.00 -33.40 -6.92
C ASP A 107 8.43 -33.61 -7.44
N ARG A 108 9.28 -34.24 -6.63
CA ARG A 108 10.67 -34.51 -6.99
C ARG A 108 10.81 -35.36 -8.24
N ARG A 109 9.94 -36.35 -8.46
CA ARG A 109 10.03 -37.19 -9.67
C ARG A 109 9.78 -36.38 -10.91
N PHE A 110 8.79 -35.48 -10.86
CA PHE A 110 8.52 -34.56 -11.94
C PHE A 110 9.74 -33.68 -12.21
N ILE A 111 10.31 -33.04 -11.17
CA ILE A 111 11.48 -32.16 -11.31
C ILE A 111 12.69 -32.92 -11.89
N LEU A 112 12.96 -34.14 -11.42
CA LEU A 112 14.07 -34.95 -11.91
C LEU A 112 13.83 -35.55 -13.31
N SER A 113 12.58 -35.63 -13.76
CA SER A 113 12.22 -36.08 -15.11
C SER A 113 12.42 -35.01 -16.18
N LEU A 114 12.53 -33.73 -15.77
CA LEU A 114 12.73 -32.63 -16.70
C LEU A 114 14.12 -32.70 -17.32
N SER A 115 14.15 -32.77 -18.65
CA SER A 115 15.39 -32.72 -19.42
C SER A 115 15.88 -31.29 -19.60
N GLN A 116 17.20 -31.12 -19.75
CA GLN A 116 17.78 -29.80 -20.08
C GLN A 116 17.17 -29.22 -21.37
N THR A 117 16.83 -30.08 -22.34
CA THR A 117 16.18 -29.68 -23.59
C THR A 117 14.79 -29.06 -23.36
N GLU A 118 14.00 -29.57 -22.42
CA GLU A 118 12.71 -28.98 -22.08
C GLU A 118 12.86 -27.62 -21.40
N ILE A 119 13.83 -27.49 -20.48
CA ILE A 119 14.15 -26.24 -19.80
C ILE A 119 14.59 -25.18 -20.82
N ASP A 120 15.48 -25.54 -21.74
CA ASP A 120 15.98 -24.64 -22.77
C ASP A 120 14.88 -24.23 -23.76
N ARG A 121 13.97 -25.15 -24.10
CA ARG A 121 12.77 -24.84 -24.87
C ARG A 121 11.91 -23.79 -24.15
N TRP A 122 11.65 -23.93 -22.85
CA TRP A 122 10.87 -22.96 -22.09
C TRP A 122 11.53 -21.57 -22.04
N ARG A 123 12.86 -21.52 -21.95
CA ARG A 123 13.63 -20.28 -22.03
C ARG A 123 13.53 -19.64 -23.41
N GLN A 124 13.60 -20.46 -24.47
CA GLN A 124 13.47 -19.99 -25.84
C GLN A 124 12.07 -19.43 -26.12
N GLU A 125 11.01 -20.14 -25.74
CA GLU A 125 9.62 -19.67 -25.84
C GLU A 125 9.42 -18.32 -25.16
N TYR A 126 10.04 -18.11 -24.00
CA TYR A 126 10.00 -16.82 -23.30
C TYR A 126 10.75 -15.74 -24.09
N ARG A 127 11.95 -16.03 -24.63
CA ARG A 127 12.70 -15.08 -25.46
C ARG A 127 11.92 -14.67 -26.70
N ASP A 128 11.26 -15.62 -27.37
CA ASP A 128 10.47 -15.36 -28.57
C ASP A 128 9.22 -14.53 -28.24
N ARG A 129 8.53 -14.85 -27.13
CA ARG A 129 7.44 -14.02 -26.61
C ARG A 129 7.91 -12.61 -26.26
N MET A 130 9.07 -12.46 -25.62
CA MET A 130 9.62 -11.16 -25.26
C MET A 130 10.02 -10.33 -26.48
N GLN A 131 10.56 -10.94 -27.53
CA GLN A 131 10.88 -10.24 -28.78
C GLN A 131 9.63 -9.78 -29.52
N ASN A 132 8.58 -10.61 -29.56
CA ASN A 132 7.30 -10.25 -30.17
C ASN A 132 6.55 -9.20 -29.34
N ASN A 133 6.55 -9.35 -28.00
CA ASN A 133 5.96 -8.37 -27.10
C ASN A 133 6.73 -7.06 -27.11
N GLY A 134 8.06 -7.05 -27.23
CA GLY A 134 8.84 -5.80 -27.32
C GLY A 134 8.42 -4.90 -28.49
N LYS A 135 8.03 -5.48 -29.63
CA LYS A 135 7.47 -4.74 -30.78
C LYS A 135 6.07 -4.21 -30.49
N ASN A 136 5.22 -5.00 -29.82
CA ASN A 136 3.87 -4.58 -29.43
C ASN A 136 3.88 -3.52 -28.31
N THR A 137 4.78 -3.63 -27.32
CA THR A 137 4.92 -2.66 -26.23
C THR A 137 5.40 -1.30 -26.74
N GLN A 138 6.25 -1.26 -27.77
CA GLN A 138 6.63 0.00 -28.41
C GLN A 138 5.47 0.66 -29.16
N ALA A 139 4.64 -0.13 -29.86
CA ALA A 139 3.44 0.36 -30.53
C ALA A 139 2.42 0.89 -29.50
N ILE A 140 2.11 0.10 -28.46
CA ILE A 140 1.20 0.49 -27.38
C ILE A 140 1.71 1.73 -26.64
N ALA A 141 3.01 1.81 -26.33
CA ALA A 141 3.57 3.00 -25.67
C ALA A 141 3.47 4.25 -26.55
N THR A 142 3.57 4.09 -27.88
CA THR A 142 3.40 5.20 -28.82
C THR A 142 1.95 5.66 -28.88
N GLU A 143 1.00 4.71 -28.93
CA GLU A 143 -0.44 4.98 -28.92
C GLU A 143 -0.87 5.66 -27.62
N VAL A 144 -0.51 5.11 -26.46
CA VAL A 144 -0.78 5.71 -25.14
C VAL A 144 -0.17 7.11 -25.03
N ARG A 145 1.02 7.34 -25.60
CA ARG A 145 1.62 8.68 -25.63
C ARG A 145 0.80 9.65 -26.48
N GLN A 146 0.28 9.21 -27.62
CA GLN A 146 -0.58 10.04 -28.47
C GLN A 146 -1.92 10.35 -27.80
N GLU A 147 -2.55 9.36 -27.17
CA GLU A 147 -3.80 9.54 -26.42
C GLU A 147 -3.62 10.51 -25.24
N ASN A 148 -2.52 10.37 -24.50
CA ASN A 148 -2.18 11.25 -23.39
C ASN A 148 -1.96 12.70 -23.86
N GLU A 149 -1.29 12.89 -25.00
CA GLU A 149 -1.08 14.20 -25.59
C GLU A 149 -2.41 14.83 -26.05
N GLN A 150 -3.26 14.05 -26.72
CA GLN A 150 -4.59 14.51 -27.11
C GLN A 150 -5.44 14.93 -25.90
N SER A 151 -5.37 14.16 -24.81
CA SER A 151 -6.06 14.47 -23.56
C SER A 151 -5.60 15.80 -22.95
N ARG A 152 -4.28 16.09 -22.99
CA ARG A 152 -3.71 17.35 -22.52
C ARG A 152 -4.12 18.54 -23.39
N ILE A 153 -4.14 18.38 -24.71
CA ILE A 153 -4.57 19.41 -25.65
C ILE A 153 -6.06 19.71 -25.45
N ALA A 154 -6.88 18.66 -25.37
CA ALA A 154 -8.32 18.79 -25.15
C ALA A 154 -8.61 19.51 -23.82
N PHE A 155 -7.93 19.12 -22.74
CA PHE A 155 -8.04 19.82 -21.45
C PHE A 155 -7.61 21.28 -21.56
N SER A 156 -6.46 21.58 -22.15
CA SER A 156 -5.94 22.95 -22.24
C SER A 156 -6.91 23.87 -23.00
N SER A 157 -7.46 23.38 -24.12
CA SER A 157 -8.46 24.15 -24.89
C SER A 157 -9.76 24.36 -24.12
N ALA A 158 -10.26 23.36 -23.39
CA ALA A 158 -11.44 23.50 -22.54
C ALA A 158 -11.18 24.48 -21.37
N TRP A 159 -10.01 24.39 -20.76
CA TRP A 159 -9.60 25.23 -19.64
C TRP A 159 -9.47 26.70 -20.04
N GLU A 160 -8.91 27.01 -21.21
CA GLU A 160 -8.84 28.37 -21.74
C GLU A 160 -10.22 28.98 -21.97
N LYS A 161 -11.19 28.18 -22.44
CA LYS A 161 -12.59 28.62 -22.60
C LYS A 161 -13.24 28.95 -21.26
N ILE A 162 -13.02 28.12 -20.25
CA ILE A 162 -13.54 28.34 -18.89
C ILE A 162 -12.97 29.64 -18.31
N ILE A 163 -11.66 29.88 -18.45
CA ILE A 163 -11.05 31.14 -17.98
C ILE A 163 -11.65 32.34 -18.72
N ALA A 164 -11.74 32.27 -20.05
CA ALA A 164 -12.31 33.34 -20.86
C ALA A 164 -13.77 33.63 -20.47
N GLU A 165 -14.53 32.59 -20.13
CA GLU A 165 -15.90 32.72 -19.62
C GLU A 165 -15.94 33.44 -18.26
N TRP A 166 -15.09 33.03 -17.31
CA TRP A 166 -14.99 33.68 -16.00
C TRP A 166 -14.62 35.17 -16.10
N GLU A 167 -13.73 35.52 -17.03
CA GLU A 167 -13.33 36.91 -17.27
C GLU A 167 -14.42 37.72 -17.97
N ALA A 168 -15.01 37.18 -19.04
CA ALA A 168 -15.98 37.88 -19.87
C ALA A 168 -17.33 38.05 -19.16
N GLN A 169 -17.83 36.99 -18.54
CA GLN A 169 -19.10 37.06 -17.82
C GLN A 169 -18.90 37.61 -16.43
N GLY A 170 -17.80 37.31 -15.75
CA GLY A 170 -17.54 37.68 -14.35
C GLY A 170 -16.76 38.97 -14.19
N SER A 171 -15.49 38.83 -13.87
CA SER A 171 -14.50 39.87 -13.64
C SER A 171 -13.10 39.25 -13.65
N ALA A 172 -12.06 40.07 -13.76
CA ALA A 172 -10.68 39.57 -13.61
C ALA A 172 -10.42 39.00 -12.21
N GLU A 173 -11.08 39.55 -11.18
CA GLU A 173 -10.94 39.12 -9.79
C GLU A 173 -11.52 37.72 -9.55
N ILE A 174 -12.75 37.46 -10.02
CA ILE A 174 -13.38 36.14 -9.86
C ILE A 174 -12.65 35.08 -10.66
N SER A 175 -12.19 35.41 -11.88
CA SER A 175 -11.36 34.51 -12.69
C SER A 175 -10.06 34.15 -11.96
N ALA A 176 -9.32 35.14 -11.43
CA ALA A 176 -8.10 34.89 -10.68
C ALA A 176 -8.36 34.07 -9.40
N THR A 177 -9.45 34.34 -8.70
CA THR A 177 -9.88 33.58 -7.51
C THR A 177 -10.17 32.12 -7.87
N PHE A 178 -10.97 31.88 -8.92
CA PHE A 178 -11.38 30.53 -9.34
C PHE A 178 -10.23 29.74 -9.94
N GLN A 179 -9.32 30.37 -10.67
CA GLN A 179 -8.09 29.73 -11.13
C GLN A 179 -7.22 29.28 -9.94
N LEU A 180 -6.99 30.15 -8.95
CA LEU A 180 -6.22 29.77 -7.77
C LEU A 180 -6.93 28.65 -6.99
N ALA A 181 -8.25 28.76 -6.85
CA ALA A 181 -9.06 27.75 -6.19
C ALA A 181 -8.92 26.39 -6.90
N TYR A 182 -9.11 26.36 -8.21
CA TYR A 182 -8.96 25.16 -9.02
C TYR A 182 -7.59 24.50 -8.83
N TRP A 183 -6.49 25.26 -8.97
CA TRP A 183 -5.14 24.69 -8.81
C TRP A 183 -4.81 24.29 -7.38
N THR A 184 -5.46 24.90 -6.39
CA THR A 184 -5.34 24.49 -4.97
C THR A 184 -5.94 23.11 -4.71
N VAL A 185 -6.99 22.72 -5.45
CA VAL A 185 -7.52 21.35 -5.39
C VAL A 185 -6.43 20.35 -5.79
N TRP A 186 -5.75 20.61 -6.91
CA TRP A 186 -4.69 19.74 -7.43
C TRP A 186 -3.46 19.71 -6.52
N ALA A 187 -3.07 20.84 -5.93
CA ALA A 187 -2.04 20.88 -4.89
C ALA A 187 -2.39 19.96 -3.71
N SER A 188 -3.65 20.00 -3.24
CA SER A 188 -4.08 19.11 -2.16
C SER A 188 -4.12 17.63 -2.57
N ARG A 189 -4.40 17.32 -3.83
CA ARG A 189 -4.38 15.93 -4.33
C ARG A 189 -2.96 15.41 -4.45
N TRP A 190 -2.02 16.22 -4.95
CA TRP A 190 -0.60 15.85 -5.01
C TRP A 190 0.00 15.63 -3.62
N ALA A 191 -0.39 16.43 -2.61
CA ALA A 191 0.03 16.17 -1.23
C ALA A 191 -0.40 14.76 -0.75
N LYS A 192 -1.61 14.33 -1.10
CA LYS A 192 -2.15 13.02 -0.73
C LYS A 192 -1.57 11.88 -1.53
N GLU A 193 -1.30 12.09 -2.81
CA GLU A 193 -0.59 11.14 -3.65
C GLU A 193 0.79 10.82 -3.05
N ASN A 194 1.54 11.86 -2.69
CA ASN A 194 2.84 11.71 -2.04
C ASN A 194 2.72 11.00 -0.67
N GLN A 195 1.62 11.20 0.07
CA GLN A 195 1.36 10.47 1.32
C GLN A 195 1.11 8.96 1.09
N ILE A 196 0.44 8.58 0.00
CA ILE A 196 0.29 7.16 -0.35
C ILE A 196 1.64 6.58 -0.74
N ASN A 197 2.39 7.30 -1.58
CA ASN A 197 3.68 6.83 -2.06
C ASN A 197 4.71 6.66 -0.94
N SER A 198 4.70 7.52 0.09
CA SER A 198 5.57 7.37 1.26
C SER A 198 5.26 6.12 2.08
N ILE A 199 3.97 5.76 2.22
CA ILE A 199 3.55 4.54 2.91
C ILE A 199 3.94 3.29 2.12
N GLN A 200 3.80 3.33 0.80
CA GLN A 200 4.03 2.18 -0.07
C GLN A 200 5.52 1.94 -0.37
N THR A 201 6.34 2.99 -0.36
CA THR A 201 7.73 2.93 -0.85
C THR A 201 8.72 3.25 0.26
N ILE A 202 9.26 2.22 0.91
CA ILE A 202 10.20 2.38 2.04
C ILE A 202 11.47 3.14 1.61
N GLU A 203 12.04 2.82 0.46
CA GLU A 203 13.30 3.41 -0.03
C GLU A 203 13.20 4.92 -0.31
N TYR A 204 12.03 5.40 -0.74
CA TYR A 204 11.80 6.79 -1.12
C TYR A 204 10.85 7.54 -0.17
N ASN A 205 10.62 6.99 1.02
CA ASN A 205 9.67 7.54 1.99
C ASN A 205 9.98 9.01 2.32
N GLU A 206 11.22 9.32 2.66
CA GLU A 206 11.64 10.67 3.05
C GLU A 206 11.42 11.70 1.93
N MET A 207 11.73 11.32 0.69
CA MET A 207 11.49 12.17 -0.48
C MET A 207 10.00 12.47 -0.65
N TYR A 208 9.15 11.45 -0.55
CA TYR A 208 7.71 11.63 -0.70
C TYR A 208 7.09 12.41 0.47
N GLU A 209 7.57 12.23 1.70
CA GLU A 209 7.15 13.05 2.84
C GLU A 209 7.56 14.53 2.68
N ALA A 210 8.77 14.81 2.18
CA ALA A 210 9.19 16.17 1.87
C ALA A 210 8.29 16.81 0.81
N ARG A 211 8.02 16.12 -0.31
CA ARG A 211 7.10 16.60 -1.35
C ARG A 211 5.68 16.81 -0.84
N ARG A 212 5.18 15.91 0.02
CA ARG A 212 3.89 16.05 0.68
C ARG A 212 3.82 17.34 1.49
N GLN A 213 4.83 17.62 2.31
CA GLN A 213 4.90 18.85 3.11
C GLN A 213 4.92 20.09 2.24
N GLU A 214 5.74 20.08 1.18
CA GLU A 214 5.83 21.15 0.19
C GLU A 214 4.49 21.47 -0.48
N TRP A 215 3.70 20.46 -0.83
CA TRP A 215 2.36 20.65 -1.41
C TRP A 215 1.34 21.15 -0.39
N TYR A 216 1.41 20.68 0.86
CA TYR A 216 0.56 21.22 1.93
C TYR A 216 0.88 22.68 2.25
N GLU A 217 2.15 23.09 2.21
CA GLU A 217 2.52 24.48 2.42
C GLU A 217 1.98 25.37 1.30
N ARG A 218 2.11 24.95 0.03
CA ARG A 218 1.51 25.65 -1.12
C ARG A 218 -0.01 25.76 -0.97
N LYS A 219 -0.70 24.67 -0.61
CA LYS A 219 -2.13 24.70 -0.33
C LYS A 219 -2.46 25.73 0.77
N ASN A 220 -1.73 25.72 1.88
CA ASN A 220 -1.97 26.67 2.98
C ASN A 220 -1.71 28.11 2.54
N GLN A 221 -0.71 28.36 1.70
CA GLN A 221 -0.45 29.67 1.11
C GLN A 221 -1.62 30.15 0.25
N ALA A 222 -2.19 29.28 -0.57
CA ALA A 222 -3.37 29.63 -1.36
C ALA A 222 -4.59 29.87 -0.49
N VAL A 223 -4.86 29.03 0.52
CA VAL A 223 -5.98 29.21 1.47
C VAL A 223 -5.88 30.57 2.19
N LYS A 224 -4.67 30.98 2.63
CA LYS A 224 -4.42 32.28 3.24
C LYS A 224 -4.78 33.46 2.33
N LEU A 225 -4.63 33.30 1.02
CA LEU A 225 -4.98 34.33 0.05
C LEU A 225 -6.45 34.28 -0.31
N LEU A 226 -6.98 33.09 -0.58
CA LEU A 226 -8.36 32.86 -0.97
C LEU A 226 -9.35 33.35 0.09
N ILE A 227 -9.05 33.21 1.38
CA ILE A 227 -9.92 33.71 2.46
C ILE A 227 -10.10 35.24 2.45
N GLN A 228 -9.21 35.98 1.80
CA GLN A 228 -9.30 37.45 1.69
C GLN A 228 -10.15 37.88 0.49
N MET A 229 -10.54 36.93 -0.37
CA MET A 229 -11.36 37.20 -1.55
C MET A 229 -12.85 37.30 -1.20
N PRO A 230 -13.65 38.11 -1.92
CA PRO A 230 -15.07 38.31 -1.61
C PRO A 230 -15.95 37.06 -1.86
N TYR A 231 -15.40 36.04 -2.51
CA TYR A 231 -16.09 34.78 -2.84
C TYR A 231 -15.88 33.68 -1.79
N ALA A 232 -15.17 33.98 -0.71
CA ALA A 232 -14.83 33.03 0.33
C ALA A 232 -15.90 32.97 1.44
N MET A 233 -16.29 31.75 1.79
CA MET A 233 -17.02 31.48 3.02
C MET A 233 -16.23 30.51 3.87
N LEU A 234 -16.08 30.85 5.14
CA LEU A 234 -15.33 30.07 6.09
C LEU A 234 -16.26 29.58 7.19
N TYR A 235 -16.16 28.29 7.46
CA TYR A 235 -16.92 27.59 8.47
C TYR A 235 -15.97 26.83 9.40
N PHE A 236 -16.50 26.39 10.52
CA PHE A 236 -15.77 25.52 11.44
C PHE A 236 -16.52 24.22 11.68
N TYR A 237 -15.84 23.11 11.42
CA TYR A 237 -16.30 21.76 11.73
C TYR A 237 -15.61 21.26 12.98
N ARG A 238 -16.41 20.85 13.97
CA ARG A 238 -15.95 20.20 15.20
C ARG A 238 -16.70 18.86 15.32
N PRO A 239 -16.01 17.72 15.19
CA PRO A 239 -16.61 16.41 15.44
C PRO A 239 -16.84 16.19 16.94
N LEU A 240 -17.60 15.15 17.29
CA LEU A 240 -17.86 14.78 18.70
C LEU A 240 -16.54 14.49 19.45
N ASP A 241 -15.66 13.69 18.84
CA ASP A 241 -14.33 13.37 19.36
C ASP A 241 -13.25 14.24 18.71
N ALA A 242 -13.32 15.54 18.99
CA ALA A 242 -12.43 16.54 18.41
C ALA A 242 -10.97 16.46 18.89
N ASP A 243 -10.74 15.88 20.07
CA ASP A 243 -9.45 15.88 20.74
C ASP A 243 -8.62 14.66 20.34
N LYS A 244 -7.32 14.84 20.13
CA LYS A 244 -6.41 13.71 20.00
C LYS A 244 -5.86 13.35 21.37
N LEU A 245 -6.22 12.16 21.83
CA LEU A 245 -5.75 11.59 23.06
C LEU A 245 -4.59 10.63 22.77
N TYR A 246 -3.51 10.74 23.55
CA TYR A 246 -2.41 9.80 23.56
C TYR A 246 -2.19 9.34 24.99
N LEU A 247 -2.06 8.02 25.14
CA LEU A 247 -1.82 7.38 26.42
C LEU A 247 -0.79 6.28 26.23
N GLU A 248 0.26 6.33 27.05
CA GLU A 248 1.23 5.26 27.22
C GLU A 248 1.34 4.98 28.72
N LEU A 249 1.01 3.75 29.10
CA LEU A 249 1.10 3.30 30.48
C LEU A 249 2.47 2.68 30.71
N CYS A 250 3.10 2.96 31.85
CA CYS A 250 4.29 2.23 32.27
C CYS A 250 3.94 0.78 32.59
N ARG A 251 4.96 -0.06 32.72
CA ARG A 251 4.81 -1.50 32.96
C ARG A 251 3.91 -1.80 34.16
N ASP A 252 4.13 -1.12 35.29
CA ASP A 252 3.36 -1.35 36.52
C ASP A 252 1.86 -1.08 36.33
N HIS A 253 1.51 0.00 35.60
CA HIS A 253 0.11 0.31 35.32
C HIS A 253 -0.50 -0.57 34.22
N GLN A 254 0.31 -1.12 33.30
CA GLN A 254 -0.14 -2.15 32.37
C GLN A 254 -0.44 -3.47 33.08
N GLU A 255 0.41 -3.87 34.04
CA GLU A 255 0.19 -5.07 34.86
C GLU A 255 -1.04 -4.88 35.76
N MET A 256 -1.20 -3.71 36.39
CA MET A 256 -2.40 -3.36 37.16
C MET A 256 -3.69 -3.38 36.32
N MET A 257 -3.62 -2.97 35.05
CA MET A 257 -4.75 -3.02 34.11
C MET A 257 -5.15 -4.46 33.74
N GLN A 258 -4.21 -5.42 33.82
CA GLN A 258 -4.44 -6.82 33.47
C GLN A 258 -4.86 -7.68 34.68
N ASP A 259 -4.74 -7.15 35.90
CA ASP A 259 -5.03 -7.88 37.13
C ASP A 259 -6.55 -7.85 37.45
N GLY A 260 -7.21 -9.02 37.37
CA GLY A 260 -8.61 -9.23 37.77
C GLY A 260 -9.69 -9.09 36.68
N TYR A 261 -9.45 -8.32 35.61
CA TYR A 261 -10.28 -8.29 34.38
C TYR A 261 -9.50 -7.56 33.27
N TYR A 262 -9.76 -7.84 31.99
CA TYR A 262 -9.10 -7.09 30.90
C TYR A 262 -9.84 -5.76 30.68
N TRP A 263 -9.28 -4.68 31.20
CA TRP A 263 -9.82 -3.33 31.01
C TRP A 263 -9.41 -2.77 29.64
N ASP A 264 -10.32 -2.06 28.96
CA ASP A 264 -9.89 -1.17 27.89
C ASP A 264 -8.94 -0.12 28.46
N LYS A 265 -7.91 0.23 27.69
CA LYS A 265 -6.83 1.13 28.10
C LYS A 265 -7.35 2.51 28.52
N TRP A 266 -8.39 3.01 27.85
CA TRP A 266 -9.01 4.29 28.18
C TRP A 266 -9.92 4.18 29.39
N ASP A 267 -10.68 3.10 29.52
CA ASP A 267 -11.50 2.85 30.72
C ASP A 267 -10.64 2.79 31.97
N PHE A 268 -9.53 2.05 31.92
CA PHE A 268 -8.55 2.00 33.00
C PHE A 268 -8.02 3.38 33.34
N PHE A 269 -7.64 4.17 32.32
CA PHE A 269 -7.14 5.53 32.52
C PHE A 269 -8.18 6.44 33.16
N TYR A 270 -9.44 6.42 32.72
CA TYR A 270 -10.47 7.30 33.28
C TYR A 270 -10.77 6.97 34.75
N GLN A 271 -10.76 5.69 35.12
CA GLN A 271 -10.96 5.28 36.52
C GLN A 271 -9.75 5.55 37.40
N ASN A 272 -8.54 5.40 36.86
CA ASN A 272 -7.28 5.55 37.61
C ASN A 272 -6.55 6.87 37.29
N ARG A 273 -7.26 7.86 36.72
CA ARG A 273 -6.67 9.09 36.16
C ARG A 273 -5.73 9.79 37.14
N LYS A 274 -6.14 9.92 38.40
CA LYS A 274 -5.34 10.57 39.45
C LYS A 274 -4.01 9.86 39.70
N GLN A 275 -4.00 8.53 39.63
CA GLN A 275 -2.81 7.72 39.86
C GLN A 275 -1.89 7.76 38.63
N VAL A 276 -2.46 7.52 37.45
CA VAL A 276 -1.72 7.53 36.18
C VAL A 276 -1.14 8.91 35.87
N SER A 277 -1.90 10.00 36.05
CA SER A 277 -1.40 11.37 35.82
C SER A 277 -0.33 11.83 36.81
N ARG A 278 -0.12 11.12 37.93
CA ARG A 278 0.97 11.39 38.90
C ARG A 278 2.21 10.52 38.66
N CYS A 279 2.07 9.47 37.86
CA CYS A 279 3.18 8.60 37.49
C CYS A 279 4.09 9.34 36.50
N ARG A 280 5.40 9.35 36.76
CA ARG A 280 6.39 10.01 35.89
C ARG A 280 6.72 9.19 34.64
N GLU A 281 6.40 7.90 34.65
CA GLU A 281 6.68 6.97 33.55
C GLU A 281 5.48 6.77 32.63
N CYS A 282 4.28 7.17 33.05
CA CYS A 282 3.11 7.18 32.18
C CYS A 282 3.04 8.50 31.41
N ILE A 283 2.70 8.41 30.13
CA ILE A 283 2.53 9.58 29.26
C ILE A 283 1.05 9.70 28.92
N TYR A 284 0.42 10.79 29.35
CA TYR A 284 -0.89 11.22 28.86
C TYR A 284 -0.71 12.58 28.18
N SER A 285 -1.12 12.68 26.92
CA SER A 285 -1.21 13.96 26.24
C SER A 285 -2.53 14.10 25.50
N GLU A 286 -3.04 15.32 25.49
CA GLU A 286 -4.31 15.67 24.91
C GLU A 286 -4.10 16.91 24.05
N THR A 287 -4.38 16.77 22.75
CA THR A 287 -4.37 17.89 21.82
C THR A 287 -5.80 18.28 21.52
N LYS A 288 -6.21 19.40 22.13
CA LYS A 288 -7.56 19.95 21.94
C LYS A 288 -7.83 20.30 20.48
N ASP A 289 -9.03 19.97 20.01
CA ASP A 289 -9.51 20.28 18.65
C ASP A 289 -8.59 19.75 17.54
N TYR A 290 -7.84 18.68 17.78
CA TYR A 290 -6.91 18.12 16.79
C TYR A 290 -7.62 17.68 15.50
N TYR A 291 -8.81 17.08 15.62
CA TYR A 291 -9.62 16.60 14.51
C TYR A 291 -10.61 17.65 13.99
N SER A 292 -10.66 18.83 14.60
CA SER A 292 -11.47 19.95 14.11
C SER A 292 -10.86 20.59 12.87
N LEU A 293 -11.71 21.12 12.00
CA LEU A 293 -11.32 21.61 10.68
C LEU A 293 -11.94 22.98 10.39
N TYR A 294 -11.13 23.87 9.85
CA TYR A 294 -11.64 25.00 9.08
C TYR A 294 -12.09 24.49 7.70
N TYR A 295 -13.30 24.85 7.30
CA TYR A 295 -13.86 24.56 5.99
C TYR A 295 -13.99 25.86 5.19
N LEU A 296 -13.10 26.04 4.21
CA LEU A 296 -13.16 27.14 3.27
C LEU A 296 -13.88 26.67 2.01
N GLU A 297 -14.94 27.37 1.63
CA GLU A 297 -15.64 27.20 0.36
C GLU A 297 -15.51 28.48 -0.49
N ILE A 298 -15.12 28.32 -1.75
CA ILE A 298 -15.07 29.36 -2.77
C ILE A 298 -16.20 29.09 -3.75
N LYS A 299 -17.18 29.99 -3.81
CA LYS A 299 -18.28 29.90 -4.78
C LYS A 299 -18.76 31.29 -5.19
N SER A 300 -19.51 31.34 -6.28
CA SER A 300 -20.19 32.55 -6.73
C SER A 300 -21.55 32.20 -7.30
N ASP A 301 -22.56 33.01 -6.99
CA ASP A 301 -23.90 32.88 -7.58
C ASP A 301 -23.88 33.06 -9.10
N LYS A 302 -22.86 33.74 -9.63
CA LYS A 302 -22.68 33.97 -11.07
C LYS A 302 -22.25 32.71 -11.82
N PHE A 303 -21.56 31.80 -11.12
CA PHE A 303 -20.98 30.58 -11.67
C PHE A 303 -21.31 29.41 -10.73
N PRO A 304 -22.59 29.04 -10.62
CA PRO A 304 -23.05 28.09 -9.61
C PRO A 304 -22.48 26.68 -9.78
N ASP A 305 -22.06 26.33 -11.01
CA ASP A 305 -21.45 25.04 -11.33
C ASP A 305 -20.02 24.90 -10.77
N PHE A 306 -19.42 26.01 -10.31
CA PHE A 306 -18.07 26.03 -9.76
C PHE A 306 -18.11 26.30 -8.26
N SER A 307 -17.85 25.24 -7.49
CA SER A 307 -17.60 25.31 -6.06
C SER A 307 -16.32 24.56 -5.73
N PHE A 308 -15.44 25.20 -4.96
CA PHE A 308 -14.19 24.61 -4.51
C PHE A 308 -14.11 24.66 -3.00
N SER A 309 -13.71 23.57 -2.38
CA SER A 309 -13.63 23.51 -0.92
C SER A 309 -12.36 22.88 -0.40
N TYR A 310 -11.93 23.38 0.76
CA TYR A 310 -10.68 23.00 1.41
C TYR A 310 -10.87 22.85 2.90
N HIS A 311 -10.27 21.79 3.43
CA HIS A 311 -10.20 21.54 4.86
C HIS A 311 -8.80 21.87 5.37
N THR A 312 -8.72 22.69 6.42
CA THR A 312 -7.46 23.01 7.09
C THR A 312 -7.57 22.59 8.56
N PRO A 313 -6.73 21.66 9.06
CA PRO A 313 -6.73 21.26 10.47
C PRO A 313 -6.62 22.47 11.40
N TYR A 314 -7.43 22.50 12.46
CA TYR A 314 -7.44 23.58 13.44
C TYR A 314 -6.04 23.92 13.98
N PRO A 315 -5.16 22.95 14.33
CA PRO A 315 -3.80 23.26 14.81
C PRO A 315 -2.94 24.06 13.81
N ILE A 316 -3.24 23.93 12.51
CA ILE A 316 -2.57 24.65 11.42
C ILE A 316 -3.29 25.98 11.17
N GLY A 317 -4.60 25.94 10.95
CA GLY A 317 -5.42 27.08 10.54
C GLY A 317 -5.49 28.20 11.58
N ARG A 318 -5.46 27.86 12.89
CA ARG A 318 -5.53 28.85 13.98
C ARG A 318 -4.42 29.91 13.96
N LYS A 319 -3.34 29.67 13.19
CA LYS A 319 -2.22 30.60 13.03
C LYS A 319 -2.53 31.77 12.09
N PHE A 320 -3.55 31.64 11.24
CA PHE A 320 -3.85 32.63 10.18
C PHE A 320 -5.33 32.76 9.81
N LEU A 321 -6.22 31.95 10.38
CA LEU A 321 -7.66 32.03 10.19
C LEU A 321 -8.34 32.60 11.46
N PRO A 322 -9.56 33.16 11.34
CA PRO A 322 -10.34 33.65 12.47
C PRO A 322 -10.55 32.60 13.57
N HIS A 323 -10.91 33.07 14.77
CA HIS A 323 -11.21 32.18 15.88
C HIS A 323 -12.45 31.33 15.57
N PRO A 324 -12.48 30.02 15.91
CA PRO A 324 -13.62 29.14 15.60
C PRO A 324 -14.99 29.68 16.07
N GLU A 325 -15.02 30.36 17.21
CA GLU A 325 -16.26 30.91 17.80
C GLU A 325 -16.86 32.05 16.98
N THR A 326 -16.09 32.69 16.09
CA THR A 326 -16.60 33.74 15.20
C THR A 326 -17.13 33.19 13.88
N LEU A 327 -17.08 31.87 13.68
CA LEU A 327 -17.40 31.22 12.43
C LEU A 327 -18.71 30.43 12.52
N PRO A 328 -19.51 30.39 11.44
CA PRO A 328 -20.65 29.50 11.37
C PRO A 328 -20.20 28.03 11.47
N TYR A 329 -20.99 27.25 12.20
CA TYR A 329 -20.81 25.82 12.30
C TYR A 329 -21.26 25.12 11.01
N VAL A 330 -20.56 24.06 10.63
CA VAL A 330 -20.94 23.19 9.49
C VAL A 330 -20.87 21.73 9.91
N ASN A 331 -21.83 20.93 9.43
CA ASN A 331 -21.81 19.47 9.53
C ASN A 331 -21.14 18.89 8.29
N HIS A 332 -20.23 17.94 8.48
CA HIS A 332 -19.63 17.17 7.39
C HIS A 332 -19.82 15.68 7.58
N VAL A 333 -19.91 14.97 6.46
CA VAL A 333 -19.84 13.51 6.41
C VAL A 333 -18.41 13.13 6.06
N GLU A 334 -17.76 12.39 6.96
CA GLU A 334 -16.41 11.88 6.74
C GLU A 334 -16.44 10.74 5.70
N GLN A 335 -15.37 10.60 4.93
CA GLN A 335 -15.19 9.51 3.97
C GLN A 335 -14.48 8.33 4.64
N ASP A 336 -14.88 7.11 4.26
CA ASP A 336 -14.16 5.90 4.65
C ASP A 336 -12.82 5.79 3.90
N GLY A 337 -11.78 5.33 4.61
CA GLY A 337 -10.46 5.06 4.06
C GLY A 337 -9.33 5.87 4.70
N VAL A 338 -8.18 5.92 4.02
CA VAL A 338 -6.95 6.58 4.53
C VAL A 338 -7.13 8.09 4.72
N PHE A 339 -8.05 8.70 3.96
CA PHE A 339 -8.32 10.14 4.03
C PHE A 339 -9.76 10.38 4.47
N ARG A 340 -9.93 11.00 5.64
CA ARG A 340 -11.26 11.43 6.14
C ARG A 340 -11.96 12.44 5.22
N PHE A 341 -11.18 13.25 4.51
CA PHE A 341 -11.69 14.27 3.59
C PHE A 341 -10.86 14.29 2.31
N GLY A 342 -11.51 14.10 1.16
CA GLY A 342 -10.98 14.19 -0.21
C GLY A 342 -10.00 13.07 -0.58
N ARG A 343 -9.59 12.99 -1.85
CA ARG A 343 -8.86 11.83 -2.40
C ARG A 343 -7.50 12.15 -3.05
N PRO A 344 -6.63 11.16 -3.29
CA PRO A 344 -5.45 11.27 -4.17
C PRO A 344 -5.84 11.46 -5.65
N LEU A 345 -4.84 11.59 -6.54
CA LEU A 345 -5.08 11.67 -7.98
C LEU A 345 -5.45 10.30 -8.55
N LEU A 346 -6.36 10.30 -9.54
CA LEU A 346 -6.59 9.12 -10.39
C LEU A 346 -5.52 9.05 -11.48
N GLU A 347 -5.24 7.85 -12.01
CA GLU A 347 -4.22 7.68 -13.06
C GLU A 347 -4.45 8.58 -14.29
N GLN A 348 -5.70 8.70 -14.74
CA GLN A 348 -6.07 9.58 -15.86
C GLN A 348 -5.86 11.06 -15.53
N GLU A 349 -6.03 11.46 -14.26
CA GLU A 349 -5.78 12.82 -13.82
C GLU A 349 -4.28 13.13 -13.78
N LYS A 350 -3.42 12.16 -13.49
CA LYS A 350 -1.95 12.33 -13.52
C LYS A 350 -1.43 12.61 -14.92
N VAL A 351 -2.14 12.16 -15.96
CA VAL A 351 -1.81 12.47 -17.36
C VAL A 351 -1.95 13.96 -17.63
N ILE A 352 -3.05 14.56 -17.21
CA ILE A 352 -3.40 15.97 -17.47
C ILE A 352 -2.74 16.91 -16.45
N HIS A 353 -2.77 16.52 -15.17
CA HIS A 353 -2.32 17.30 -14.02
C HIS A 353 -0.99 16.78 -13.49
N THR A 354 0.03 16.76 -14.35
CA THR A 354 1.37 16.39 -13.94
C THR A 354 1.87 17.30 -12.81
N GLU A 355 2.72 16.78 -11.92
CA GLU A 355 3.22 17.54 -10.77
C GLU A 355 3.87 18.87 -11.21
N ARG A 356 4.63 18.84 -12.31
CA ARG A 356 5.28 20.02 -12.91
C ARG A 356 4.28 21.03 -13.46
N ASP A 357 3.28 20.58 -14.20
CA ASP A 357 2.30 21.48 -14.82
C ASP A 357 1.40 22.11 -13.75
N VAL A 358 0.98 21.33 -12.76
CA VAL A 358 0.22 21.85 -11.61
C VAL A 358 1.04 22.91 -10.88
N LEU A 359 2.33 22.68 -10.63
CA LEU A 359 3.18 23.67 -9.96
C LEU A 359 3.24 24.99 -10.74
N LEU A 360 3.53 24.92 -12.04
CA LEU A 360 3.63 26.09 -12.90
C LEU A 360 2.31 26.88 -12.95
N LYS A 361 1.18 26.18 -13.13
CA LYS A 361 -0.14 26.82 -13.22
C LYS A 361 -0.60 27.36 -11.87
N PHE A 362 -0.30 26.65 -10.78
CA PHE A 362 -0.57 27.09 -9.42
C PHE A 362 0.17 28.38 -9.09
N GLU A 363 1.48 28.46 -9.38
CA GLU A 363 2.28 29.65 -9.12
C GLU A 363 1.78 30.87 -9.93
N ALA A 364 1.43 30.66 -11.20
CA ALA A 364 0.85 31.69 -12.04
C ALA A 364 -0.50 32.19 -11.48
N ALA A 365 -1.39 31.27 -11.07
CA ALA A 365 -2.68 31.61 -10.50
C ALA A 365 -2.53 32.33 -9.14
N LEU A 366 -1.56 31.92 -8.32
CA LEU A 366 -1.25 32.57 -7.05
C LEU A 366 -0.79 34.02 -7.27
N VAL A 367 0.08 34.27 -8.24
CA VAL A 367 0.53 35.63 -8.61
C VAL A 367 -0.63 36.46 -9.16
N ALA A 368 -1.51 35.88 -9.98
CA ALA A 368 -2.67 36.57 -10.53
C ALA A 368 -3.65 37.00 -9.41
N ALA A 369 -3.97 36.08 -8.49
CA ALA A 369 -4.86 36.35 -7.36
C ALA A 369 -4.31 37.42 -6.42
N LYS A 370 -3.00 37.45 -6.16
CA LYS A 370 -2.38 38.46 -5.28
C LYS A 370 -2.59 39.92 -5.71
N LYS A 371 -2.98 40.17 -6.96
CA LYS A 371 -3.26 41.52 -7.47
C LYS A 371 -4.56 42.12 -6.94
N PHE A 372 -5.42 41.31 -6.32
CA PHE A 372 -6.75 41.69 -5.88
C PHE A 372 -6.93 41.72 -4.36
N VAL A 373 -5.83 41.58 -3.61
CA VAL A 373 -5.82 41.51 -2.14
C VAL A 373 -4.99 42.65 -1.56
#